data_AF-A0A7L0SN92-F1
#
_entry.id   AF-A0A7L0SN92-F1
#
_cell.length_a   1.000
_cell.length_b   1.000
_cell.length_c   1.000
_cell.angle_alpha   90.00
_cell.angle_beta   90.00
_cell.angle_gamma   90.00
#
_symmetry.space_group_name_H-M   'P 1'
#
loop_
_entity.id
_entity.type
_entity.pdbx_description
1 polymer ?
#
loop_
_entity_poly.entity_id
_entity_poly.type
_entity_poly.pdbx_seq_one_letter_code
_entity_poly.pdbx_strand_id
1 'polypeptide(L)'
;VIRPEPCGVCGSRIRFGKAAIKCRQCQLLLHPKCREQCPSPCVPRPRHHAWPREGVLADFAPPTPPLVPALVVQCVTEVETRGLTEIGLYRVPGTEQLVREWKRRLLRAGGVLPALSTVADIHVVCGVLKDFLRGLKEPLVTFGLHPAFLRAAGEWGPKHGGWEGAAPPLTPLPGAAADIPDDAACGTALRHVVNKLPPANRDTLAFLMLHLLRVSRSPECKMDILNLSRVFGPTLVGHGSANPTPLAIMEDTPRQSKVVARLLSLPPDFWRGFVGTEQENLVPM
;
A
#
# COMPACT_ATOMS: atom_id res chain seq x y z
N VAL A 1 -12.29 13.38 28.21
CA VAL A 1 -13.38 12.59 28.85
C VAL A 1 -13.16 11.11 28.54
N ILE A 2 -12.66 10.34 29.50
CA ILE A 2 -12.50 8.87 29.35
C ILE A 2 -13.91 8.28 29.50
N ARG A 3 -14.47 7.73 28.42
CA ARG A 3 -15.81 7.12 28.44
C ARG A 3 -15.64 5.66 28.92
N PRO A 4 -16.12 5.27 30.12
CA PRO A 4 -15.92 3.91 30.61
C PRO A 4 -16.76 2.93 29.78
N GLU A 5 -16.14 1.86 29.29
CA GLU A 5 -16.84 0.78 28.59
C GLU A 5 -17.82 0.06 29.55
N PRO A 6 -19.04 -0.30 29.10
CA PRO A 6 -20.01 -1.01 29.92
C PRO A 6 -19.65 -2.49 30.13
N CYS A 7 -20.17 -3.09 31.19
CA CYS A 7 -20.05 -4.53 31.43
C CYS A 7 -20.75 -5.33 30.32
N GLY A 8 -20.04 -6.27 29.71
CA GLY A 8 -20.54 -7.07 28.59
C GLY A 8 -21.63 -8.10 28.93
N VAL A 9 -21.95 -8.31 30.22
CA VAL A 9 -23.02 -9.22 30.68
C VAL A 9 -24.25 -8.45 31.14
N CYS A 10 -24.10 -7.47 32.03
CA CYS A 10 -25.24 -6.76 32.63
C CYS A 10 -25.54 -5.41 31.96
N GLY A 11 -24.75 -4.99 30.96
CA GLY A 11 -24.91 -3.71 30.25
C GLY A 11 -24.63 -2.45 31.08
N SER A 12 -24.44 -2.58 32.40
CA SER A 12 -24.22 -1.44 33.30
C SER A 12 -22.79 -0.92 33.21
N ARG A 13 -22.61 0.39 33.37
CA ARG A 13 -21.28 1.03 33.40
C ARG A 13 -20.48 0.59 34.63
N ILE A 14 -19.22 0.25 34.40
CA ILE A 14 -18.25 0.04 35.47
C ILE A 14 -17.85 1.42 35.98
N ARG A 15 -18.12 1.70 37.26
CA ARG A 15 -17.83 3.00 37.87
C ARG A 15 -16.32 3.22 37.95
N PHE A 16 -15.88 4.46 37.79
CA PHE A 16 -14.47 4.84 37.93
C PHE A 16 -13.93 4.42 39.29
N GLY A 17 -12.75 3.79 39.32
CA GLY A 17 -12.10 3.29 40.54
C GLY A 17 -12.61 1.94 41.08
N LYS A 18 -13.54 1.26 40.40
CA LYS A 18 -13.97 -0.11 40.76
C LYS A 18 -13.20 -1.18 39.97
N ALA A 19 -12.97 -2.32 40.61
CA ALA A 19 -12.33 -3.47 39.98
C ALA A 19 -13.15 -4.00 38.80
N ALA A 20 -12.48 -4.32 37.71
CA ALA A 20 -13.04 -4.89 36.49
C ALA A 20 -12.18 -6.08 36.03
N ILE A 21 -12.82 -7.06 35.40
CA ILE A 21 -12.15 -8.21 34.80
C ILE A 21 -12.21 -8.06 33.29
N LYS A 22 -11.05 -8.18 32.62
CA LYS A 22 -10.96 -8.16 31.16
C LYS A 22 -10.46 -9.51 30.65
N CYS A 23 -11.23 -10.16 29.79
CA CYS A 23 -10.80 -11.41 29.17
C CYS A 23 -9.60 -11.16 28.24
N ARG A 24 -8.52 -11.93 28.38
CA ARG A 24 -7.32 -11.77 27.53
C ARG A 24 -7.56 -12.16 26.07
N GLN A 25 -8.47 -13.11 25.82
CA GLN A 25 -8.78 -13.63 24.49
C GLN A 25 -9.81 -12.75 23.75
N CYS A 26 -11.02 -12.60 24.30
CA CYS A 26 -12.11 -11.86 23.63
C CYS A 26 -12.23 -10.38 24.04
N GLN A 27 -11.36 -9.87 24.93
CA GLN A 27 -11.37 -8.49 25.44
C GLN A 27 -12.67 -8.04 26.14
N LEU A 28 -13.60 -8.95 26.41
CA LEU A 28 -14.84 -8.67 27.13
C LEU A 28 -14.54 -8.12 28.53
N LEU A 29 -15.11 -6.96 28.85
CA LEU A 29 -14.96 -6.26 30.12
C LEU A 29 -16.17 -6.57 31.02
N LEU A 30 -15.92 -6.98 32.26
CA LEU A 30 -16.93 -7.51 33.18
C LEU A 30 -16.74 -6.97 34.59
N HIS A 31 -17.84 -6.90 35.36
CA HIS A 31 -17.74 -6.82 36.81
C HIS A 31 -17.22 -8.15 37.37
N PRO A 32 -16.49 -8.14 38.51
CA PRO A 32 -16.07 -9.37 39.19
C PRO A 32 -17.23 -10.34 39.46
N LYS A 33 -18.39 -9.79 39.87
CA LYS A 33 -19.64 -10.54 40.09
C LYS A 33 -20.32 -11.08 38.84
N CYS A 34 -20.01 -10.55 37.65
CA CYS A 34 -20.60 -10.99 36.39
C CYS A 34 -19.76 -12.08 35.69
N ARG A 35 -18.66 -12.53 36.31
CA ARG A 35 -17.75 -13.54 35.75
C ARG A 35 -18.46 -14.86 35.44
N GLU A 36 -19.32 -15.32 36.35
CA GLU A 36 -19.97 -16.64 36.22
C GLU A 36 -21.14 -16.65 35.23
N GLN A 37 -21.61 -15.46 34.83
CA GLN A 37 -22.69 -15.27 33.86
C GLN A 37 -22.14 -15.00 32.44
N CYS A 38 -20.84 -15.22 32.23
CA CYS A 38 -20.20 -15.01 30.95
C CYS A 38 -20.65 -16.11 29.96
N PRO A 39 -21.11 -15.75 28.74
CA PRO A 39 -21.43 -16.74 27.73
C PRO A 39 -20.18 -17.57 27.39
N SER A 40 -20.34 -18.89 27.40
CA SER A 40 -19.36 -19.86 26.91
C SER A 40 -19.90 -20.53 25.64
N PRO A 41 -19.07 -20.80 24.62
CA PRO A 41 -17.61 -20.68 24.58
C PRO A 41 -17.10 -19.24 24.45
N CYS A 42 -15.87 -19.01 24.94
CA CYS A 42 -15.14 -17.76 24.71
C CYS A 42 -14.81 -17.67 23.22
N VAL A 43 -15.70 -17.06 22.44
CA VAL A 43 -15.42 -16.73 21.05
C VAL A 43 -14.44 -15.56 21.07
N PRO A 44 -13.24 -15.67 20.50
CA PRO A 44 -12.36 -14.53 20.31
C PRO A 44 -13.14 -13.49 19.52
N ARG A 45 -13.63 -12.45 20.21
CA ARG A 45 -14.04 -11.25 19.49
C ARG A 45 -12.78 -10.79 18.77
N PRO A 46 -12.83 -10.50 17.46
CA PRO A 46 -11.73 -9.79 16.83
C PRO A 46 -11.43 -8.64 17.76
N ARG A 47 -10.19 -8.55 18.25
CA ARG A 47 -9.76 -7.30 18.86
C ARG A 47 -10.17 -6.28 17.83
N HIS A 48 -11.04 -5.35 18.22
CA HIS A 48 -11.33 -4.21 17.39
C HIS A 48 -9.95 -3.59 17.12
N HIS A 49 -9.32 -3.97 16.01
CA HIS A 49 -7.95 -3.64 15.69
C HIS A 49 -8.06 -2.18 15.35
N ALA A 50 -7.95 -1.30 16.35
CA ALA A 50 -7.65 0.09 16.09
C ALA A 50 -6.28 0.06 15.42
N TRP A 51 -6.24 0.52 14.18
CA TRP A 51 -5.00 0.50 13.43
C TRP A 51 -4.01 1.40 14.16
N PRO A 52 -2.73 1.01 14.21
CA PRO A 52 -1.72 1.90 14.76
C PRO A 52 -1.72 3.20 13.94
N ARG A 53 -1.39 4.31 14.60
CA ARG A 53 -1.30 5.61 13.93
C ARG A 53 -0.17 5.64 12.89
N GLU A 54 0.89 4.89 13.18
CA GLU A 54 2.09 4.73 12.38
C GLU A 54 2.62 3.31 12.56
N GLY A 55 3.16 2.71 11.51
CA GLY A 55 3.70 1.35 11.53
C GLY A 55 4.20 0.91 10.16
N VAL A 56 4.64 -0.35 10.08
CA VAL A 56 4.95 -1.00 8.79
C VAL A 56 3.67 -1.59 8.22
N LEU A 57 3.59 -1.81 6.91
CA LEU A 57 2.36 -2.26 6.24
C LEU A 57 1.73 -3.53 6.85
N ALA A 58 2.55 -4.46 7.35
CA ALA A 58 2.07 -5.69 7.99
C ALA A 58 1.19 -5.42 9.22
N ASP A 59 1.39 -4.30 9.94
CA ASP A 59 0.56 -3.93 11.10
C ASP A 59 -0.89 -3.56 10.70
N PHE A 60 -1.10 -3.33 9.42
CA PHE A 60 -2.34 -2.84 8.79
C PHE A 60 -3.00 -3.95 7.96
N ALA A 61 -2.33 -5.07 7.70
CA ALA A 61 -2.86 -6.16 6.89
C ALA A 61 -3.82 -7.06 7.71
N PRO A 62 -4.85 -7.66 7.06
CA PRO A 62 -5.66 -8.69 7.69
C PRO A 62 -4.81 -9.93 8.03
N PRO A 63 -5.28 -10.80 8.95
CA PRO A 63 -4.56 -12.03 9.32
C PRO A 63 -4.62 -13.12 8.24
N THR A 64 -5.49 -12.97 7.24
CA THR A 64 -5.71 -13.96 6.17
C THR A 64 -5.48 -13.32 4.79
N PRO A 65 -4.93 -14.06 3.81
CA PRO A 65 -4.78 -13.57 2.45
C PRO A 65 -6.11 -13.19 1.78
N PRO A 66 -6.09 -12.29 0.78
CA PRO A 66 -4.94 -11.47 0.38
C PRO A 66 -4.59 -10.45 1.47
N LEU A 67 -3.29 -10.28 1.76
CA LEU A 67 -2.80 -9.49 2.89
C LEU A 67 -2.79 -7.99 2.59
N VAL A 68 -3.92 -7.48 2.11
CA VAL A 68 -4.11 -6.08 1.71
C VAL A 68 -4.86 -5.33 2.80
N PRO A 69 -4.29 -4.22 3.33
CA PRO A 69 -4.95 -3.34 4.28
C PRO A 69 -6.39 -2.97 3.85
N ALA A 70 -7.38 -3.17 4.72
CA ALA A 70 -8.80 -2.85 4.43
C ALA A 70 -9.01 -1.39 4.01
N LEU A 71 -8.23 -0.45 4.55
CA LEU A 71 -8.21 0.95 4.10
C LEU A 71 -7.85 1.07 2.62
N VAL A 72 -6.82 0.33 2.16
CA VAL A 72 -6.40 0.32 0.75
C VAL A 72 -7.50 -0.26 -0.12
N VAL A 73 -8.10 -1.39 0.29
CA VAL A 73 -9.21 -2.02 -0.43
C VAL A 73 -10.37 -1.03 -0.59
N GLN A 74 -10.83 -0.41 0.49
CA GLN A 74 -11.94 0.54 0.43
C GLN A 74 -11.65 1.75 -0.46
N CYS A 75 -10.47 2.36 -0.35
CA CYS A 75 -10.10 3.49 -1.20
C CYS A 75 -10.09 3.08 -2.68
N VAL A 76 -9.50 1.94 -3.02
CA VAL A 76 -9.43 1.44 -4.40
C VAL A 76 -10.82 1.10 -4.93
N THR A 77 -11.63 0.37 -4.17
CA THR A 77 -13.01 0.03 -4.56
C THR A 77 -13.84 1.28 -4.81
N GLU A 78 -13.73 2.30 -3.95
CA GLU A 78 -14.43 3.57 -4.12
C GLU A 78 -13.98 4.32 -5.39
N VAL A 79 -12.66 4.39 -5.64
CA VAL A 79 -12.11 5.00 -6.86
C VAL A 79 -12.56 4.25 -8.12
N GLU A 80 -12.62 2.92 -8.08
CA GLU A 80 -13.10 2.14 -9.23
C GLU A 80 -14.60 2.27 -9.45
N THR A 81 -15.38 2.43 -8.39
CA THR A 81 -16.84 2.50 -8.46
C THR A 81 -17.31 3.79 -9.12
N ARG A 82 -16.67 4.93 -8.84
CA ARG A 82 -17.14 6.25 -9.33
C ARG A 82 -16.06 7.19 -9.87
N GLY A 83 -14.79 6.83 -9.72
CA GLY A 83 -13.68 7.70 -10.09
C GLY A 83 -13.15 7.49 -11.51
N LEU A 84 -13.41 6.36 -12.15
CA LEU A 84 -12.80 6.01 -13.44
C LEU A 84 -13.22 6.92 -14.60
N THR A 85 -14.18 7.81 -14.40
CA THR A 85 -14.59 8.84 -15.37
C THR A 85 -14.00 10.22 -15.07
N GLU A 86 -13.26 10.38 -13.97
CA GLU A 86 -12.74 11.66 -13.49
C GLU A 86 -11.35 11.95 -14.07
N ILE A 87 -11.19 13.14 -14.66
CA ILE A 87 -9.94 13.55 -15.29
C ILE A 87 -8.84 13.72 -14.24
N GLY A 88 -7.67 13.15 -14.51
CA GLY A 88 -6.50 13.37 -13.68
C GLY A 88 -6.54 12.67 -12.33
N LEU A 89 -7.24 11.52 -12.22
CA LEU A 89 -7.18 10.66 -11.04
C LEU A 89 -5.74 10.50 -10.52
N TYR A 90 -5.57 10.58 -9.21
CA TYR A 90 -4.28 10.60 -8.51
C TYR A 90 -3.34 11.79 -8.79
N ARG A 91 -3.43 12.48 -9.93
CA ARG A 91 -2.65 13.69 -10.21
C ARG A 91 -3.26 14.92 -9.54
N VAL A 92 -4.57 15.11 -9.67
CA VAL A 92 -5.29 16.22 -9.05
C VAL A 92 -5.34 16.00 -7.52
N PRO A 93 -4.94 16.99 -6.69
CA PRO A 93 -5.04 16.88 -5.25
C PRO A 93 -6.46 17.18 -4.78
N GLY A 94 -6.99 16.33 -3.88
CA GLY A 94 -8.19 16.68 -3.11
C GLY A 94 -7.87 17.61 -1.94
N THR A 95 -8.90 18.10 -1.25
CA THR A 95 -8.74 18.98 -0.09
C THR A 95 -7.92 18.32 1.04
N GLU A 96 -6.72 18.85 1.33
CA GLU A 96 -5.78 18.24 2.28
C GLU A 96 -6.36 18.01 3.69
N GLN A 97 -7.17 18.95 4.17
CA GLN A 97 -7.78 18.83 5.50
C GLN A 97 -8.71 17.61 5.57
N LEU A 98 -9.52 17.39 4.53
CA LEU A 98 -10.38 16.23 4.41
C LEU A 98 -9.57 14.95 4.25
N VAL A 99 -8.49 14.96 3.46
CA VAL A 99 -7.57 13.80 3.34
C VAL A 99 -7.03 13.38 4.71
N ARG A 100 -6.49 14.33 5.49
CA ARG A 100 -5.96 14.07 6.83
C ARG A 100 -7.05 13.65 7.82
N GLU A 101 -8.26 14.21 7.70
CA GLU A 101 -9.39 13.82 8.54
C GLU A 101 -9.83 12.39 8.25
N TRP A 102 -10.06 12.06 6.98
CA TRP A 102 -10.55 10.75 6.55
C TRP A 102 -9.55 9.64 6.82
N LYS A 103 -8.25 9.85 6.55
CA LYS A 103 -7.19 8.91 6.96
C LYS A 103 -7.26 8.64 8.47
N ARG A 104 -7.34 9.68 9.31
CA ARG A 104 -7.44 9.51 10.77
C ARG A 104 -8.74 8.81 11.19
N ARG A 105 -9.86 9.04 10.49
CA ARG A 105 -11.14 8.37 10.76
C ARG A 105 -11.07 6.88 10.44
N LEU A 106 -10.49 6.51 9.30
CA LEU A 106 -10.31 5.12 8.88
C LEU A 106 -9.37 4.37 9.83
N LEU A 107 -8.21 4.95 10.17
CA LEU A 107 -7.24 4.29 11.07
C LEU A 107 -7.80 4.10 12.50
N ARG A 108 -8.68 4.99 12.96
CA ARG A 108 -9.31 4.88 14.29
C ARG A 108 -10.57 4.03 14.31
N ALA A 109 -11.11 3.70 13.16
CA ALA A 109 -12.25 2.80 13.06
C ALA A 109 -11.73 1.40 13.39
N GLY A 110 -11.77 1.05 14.68
CA GLY A 110 -11.33 -0.26 15.17
C GLY A 110 -12.25 -1.40 14.73
N GLY A 111 -12.99 -1.30 13.62
CA GLY A 111 -14.02 -2.25 13.22
C GLY A 111 -14.52 -1.93 11.83
N VAL A 112 -15.84 -1.76 11.69
CA VAL A 112 -16.43 -1.34 10.42
C VAL A 112 -15.88 0.04 10.05
N LEU A 113 -15.17 0.10 8.93
CA LEU A 113 -14.64 1.34 8.40
C LEU A 113 -15.80 2.23 7.90
N PRO A 114 -15.75 3.56 8.15
CA PRO A 114 -16.78 4.48 7.66
C PRO A 114 -16.84 4.47 6.12
N ALA A 115 -18.05 4.56 5.57
CA ALA A 115 -18.27 4.54 4.13
C ALA A 115 -17.67 5.77 3.43
N LEU A 116 -16.76 5.53 2.49
CA LEU A 116 -16.12 6.56 1.67
C LEU A 116 -17.05 7.18 0.62
N SER A 117 -18.20 6.55 0.35
CA SER A 117 -19.26 7.11 -0.49
C SER A 117 -19.80 8.44 0.02
N THR A 118 -19.61 8.75 1.30
CA THR A 118 -19.97 10.05 1.89
C THR A 118 -19.00 11.18 1.49
N VAL A 119 -17.84 10.86 0.91
CA VAL A 119 -16.86 11.84 0.43
C VAL A 119 -17.21 12.24 -0.99
N ALA A 120 -17.73 13.45 -1.20
CA ALA A 120 -18.13 13.90 -2.53
C ALA A 120 -16.96 13.91 -3.54
N ASP A 121 -15.84 14.55 -3.18
CA ASP A 121 -14.66 14.65 -4.06
C ASP A 121 -13.85 13.35 -4.06
N ILE A 122 -13.74 12.69 -5.22
CA ILE A 122 -12.94 11.45 -5.33
C ILE A 122 -11.45 11.70 -5.16
N HIS A 123 -10.95 12.91 -5.47
CA HIS A 123 -9.54 13.25 -5.31
C HIS A 123 -9.13 13.28 -3.84
N VAL A 124 -10.08 13.48 -2.90
CA VAL A 124 -9.86 13.27 -1.47
C VAL A 124 -9.59 11.80 -1.18
N VAL A 125 -10.36 10.86 -1.76
CA VAL A 125 -10.14 9.41 -1.58
C VAL A 125 -8.79 8.99 -2.17
N CYS A 126 -8.44 9.47 -3.37
CA CYS A 126 -7.10 9.29 -3.95
C CYS A 126 -6.00 9.83 -3.04
N GLY A 127 -6.24 10.99 -2.43
CA GLY A 127 -5.34 11.62 -1.46
C GLY A 127 -5.17 10.76 -0.21
N VAL A 128 -6.24 10.19 0.33
CA VAL A 128 -6.21 9.30 1.51
C VAL A 128 -5.36 8.07 1.24
N LEU A 129 -5.54 7.43 0.08
CA LEU A 129 -4.74 6.26 -0.32
C LEU A 129 -3.25 6.61 -0.40
N LYS A 130 -2.91 7.69 -1.11
CA LYS A 130 -1.51 8.14 -1.24
C LYS A 130 -0.91 8.54 0.10
N ASP A 131 -1.65 9.26 0.93
CA ASP A 131 -1.16 9.70 2.24
C ASP A 131 -1.01 8.54 3.22
N PHE A 132 -1.85 7.51 3.12
CA PHE A 132 -1.68 6.27 3.87
C PHE A 132 -0.35 5.57 3.50
N LEU A 133 -0.13 5.31 2.21
CA LEU A 133 1.06 4.61 1.73
C LEU A 133 2.36 5.37 2.03
N ARG A 134 2.36 6.69 1.82
CA ARG A 134 3.50 7.56 2.14
C ARG A 134 3.76 7.69 3.64
N GLY A 135 2.74 7.47 4.48
CA GLY A 135 2.82 7.59 5.94
C GLY A 135 3.26 6.30 6.65
N LEU A 136 3.58 5.24 5.93
CA LEU A 136 4.15 4.02 6.50
C LEU A 136 5.58 4.30 7.02
N LYS A 137 6.02 3.56 8.03
CA LYS A 137 7.39 3.65 8.57
C LYS A 137 8.46 3.29 7.53
N GLU A 138 8.08 2.55 6.51
CA GLU A 138 8.91 2.08 5.43
C GLU A 138 8.08 2.07 4.14
N PRO A 139 8.66 2.43 2.97
CA PRO A 139 7.94 2.39 1.70
C PRO A 139 7.42 0.98 1.37
N LEU A 140 6.44 0.89 0.47
CA LEU A 140 5.87 -0.38 0.04
C LEU A 140 6.93 -1.33 -0.54
N VAL A 141 7.93 -0.77 -1.24
CA VAL A 141 9.07 -1.50 -1.80
C VAL A 141 10.10 -1.96 -0.74
N THR A 142 10.01 -1.47 0.50
CA THR A 142 10.98 -1.67 1.59
C THR A 142 12.34 -1.01 1.37
N PHE A 143 13.00 -0.57 2.43
CA PHE A 143 14.37 -0.03 2.39
C PHE A 143 15.36 -1.12 1.93
N GLY A 144 15.19 -2.36 2.42
CA GLY A 144 16.09 -3.47 2.12
C GLY A 144 16.10 -3.88 0.65
N LEU A 145 14.96 -3.78 -0.04
CA LEU A 145 14.84 -4.15 -1.47
C LEU A 145 14.90 -2.95 -2.41
N HIS A 146 14.87 -1.71 -1.91
CA HIS A 146 14.92 -0.49 -2.72
C HIS A 146 16.06 -0.49 -3.76
N PRO A 147 17.33 -0.77 -3.41
CA PRO A 147 18.40 -0.84 -4.40
C PRO A 147 18.20 -1.96 -5.44
N ALA A 148 17.57 -3.07 -5.06
CA ALA A 148 17.30 -4.18 -5.96
C ALA A 148 16.21 -3.84 -6.99
N PHE A 149 15.16 -3.13 -6.58
CA PHE A 149 14.14 -2.61 -7.52
C PHE A 149 14.73 -1.61 -8.51
N LEU A 150 15.56 -0.68 -8.02
CA LEU A 150 16.18 0.31 -8.88
C LEU A 150 17.13 -0.33 -9.92
N ARG A 151 17.95 -1.31 -9.51
CA ARG A 151 18.79 -2.08 -10.44
C ARG A 151 17.96 -2.88 -11.43
N ALA A 152 16.92 -3.57 -10.95
CA ALA A 152 16.06 -4.42 -11.78
C ALA A 152 15.28 -3.61 -12.84
N ALA A 153 14.89 -2.37 -12.54
CA ALA A 153 14.28 -1.44 -13.50
C ALA A 153 15.29 -0.89 -14.55
N GLY A 154 16.55 -1.31 -14.47
CA GLY A 154 17.65 -0.89 -15.33
C GLY A 154 18.33 0.36 -14.81
N GLU A 155 19.42 0.16 -14.06
CA GLU A 155 20.49 1.16 -13.95
C GLU A 155 21.43 1.03 -15.14
N TRP A 156 21.64 2.16 -15.78
CA TRP A 156 22.81 2.47 -16.58
C TRP A 156 24.03 2.53 -15.66
N GLY A 157 25.03 1.69 -15.92
CA GLY A 157 26.43 2.05 -15.66
C GLY A 157 26.85 3.19 -16.59
N PRO A 158 27.83 4.03 -16.21
CA PRO A 158 27.93 5.40 -16.68
C PRO A 158 28.28 5.48 -18.16
N LYS A 159 27.49 6.24 -18.94
CA LYS A 159 27.97 7.06 -20.05
C LYS A 159 27.28 8.44 -20.03
N HIS A 160 28.14 9.43 -20.22
CA HIS A 160 27.91 10.85 -20.48
C HIS A 160 27.49 11.75 -19.29
N GLY A 161 28.51 12.30 -18.62
CA GLY A 161 28.37 13.47 -17.76
C GLY A 161 29.58 13.92 -16.92
N GLY A 162 30.84 13.70 -17.34
CA GLY A 162 32.00 14.50 -16.87
C GLY A 162 32.86 13.94 -15.73
N TRP A 163 33.96 13.28 -16.08
CA TRP A 163 35.25 13.37 -15.38
C TRP A 163 36.36 12.89 -16.33
N GLU A 164 37.21 13.83 -16.77
CA GLU A 164 38.45 13.54 -17.49
C GLU A 164 39.48 12.96 -16.51
N GLY A 165 39.99 11.76 -16.78
CA GLY A 165 40.99 11.15 -15.91
C GLY A 165 41.44 9.74 -16.29
N ALA A 166 42.25 9.66 -17.34
CA ALA A 166 43.32 8.68 -17.60
C ALA A 166 43.05 7.16 -17.79
N ALA A 167 43.30 6.74 -19.05
CA ALA A 167 44.02 5.53 -19.53
C ALA A 167 43.28 4.19 -19.76
N PRO A 168 43.76 3.32 -20.69
CA PRO A 168 44.19 3.54 -22.09
C PRO A 168 43.41 2.63 -23.08
N PRO A 169 43.58 2.75 -24.42
CA PRO A 169 42.67 2.15 -25.40
C PRO A 169 43.13 0.77 -25.87
N LEU A 170 42.18 -0.16 -26.02
CA LEU A 170 42.33 -1.31 -26.92
C LEU A 170 41.03 -1.50 -27.73
N THR A 171 41.15 -1.08 -28.99
CA THR A 171 40.41 -1.39 -30.24
C THR A 171 39.01 -2.05 -30.22
N PRO A 172 38.06 -1.58 -31.06
CA PRO A 172 36.74 -2.20 -31.22
C PRO A 172 36.76 -3.40 -32.17
N LEU A 173 36.10 -4.49 -31.79
CA LEU A 173 35.68 -5.58 -32.69
C LEU A 173 34.44 -5.14 -33.50
N PRO A 174 34.38 -5.40 -34.82
CA PRO A 174 33.20 -5.12 -35.63
C PRO A 174 32.17 -6.25 -35.45
N GLY A 175 31.01 -5.93 -34.87
CA GLY A 175 29.92 -6.90 -34.70
C GLY A 175 28.92 -6.63 -33.58
N ALA A 176 29.06 -5.56 -32.80
CA ALA A 176 28.06 -5.21 -31.79
C ALA A 176 26.83 -4.60 -32.45
N ALA A 177 25.85 -5.44 -32.76
CA ALA A 177 24.46 -5.00 -32.81
C ALA A 177 24.20 -4.22 -31.51
N ALA A 178 23.60 -3.04 -31.65
CA ALA A 178 23.27 -2.20 -30.52
C ALA A 178 22.32 -2.98 -29.58
N ASP A 179 22.86 -3.49 -28.48
CA ASP A 179 22.10 -4.15 -27.42
C ASP A 179 21.15 -3.10 -26.81
N ILE A 180 19.92 -3.09 -27.31
CA ILE A 180 18.76 -2.58 -26.57
C ILE A 180 18.74 -3.42 -25.29
N PRO A 181 18.85 -2.82 -24.09
CA PRO A 181 18.78 -3.58 -22.85
C PRO A 181 17.48 -4.39 -22.85
N ASP A 182 17.60 -5.71 -22.77
CA ASP A 182 16.50 -6.65 -22.95
C ASP A 182 15.35 -6.35 -21.96
N ASP A 183 14.25 -5.82 -22.50
CA ASP A 183 13.02 -5.53 -21.75
C ASP A 183 12.49 -6.80 -21.05
N ALA A 184 12.75 -8.00 -21.59
CA ALA A 184 12.40 -9.27 -20.98
C ALA A 184 13.28 -9.61 -19.77
N ALA A 185 14.59 -9.35 -19.82
CA ALA A 185 15.49 -9.49 -18.68
C ALA A 185 15.11 -8.54 -17.53
N CYS A 186 14.80 -7.28 -17.85
CA CYS A 186 14.30 -6.30 -16.88
C CYS A 186 13.01 -6.79 -16.19
N GLY A 187 12.04 -7.27 -16.99
CA GLY A 187 10.81 -7.84 -16.46
C GLY A 187 11.05 -9.06 -15.57
N THR A 188 11.98 -9.95 -15.95
CA THR A 188 12.35 -11.14 -15.16
C THR A 188 12.98 -10.77 -13.83
N ALA A 189 13.94 -9.82 -13.83
CA ALA A 189 14.57 -9.33 -12.63
C ALA A 189 13.54 -8.68 -11.68
N LEU A 190 12.62 -7.87 -12.20
CA LEU A 190 11.58 -7.25 -11.39
C LEU A 190 10.63 -8.28 -10.77
N ARG A 191 10.18 -9.29 -11.53
CA ARG A 191 9.37 -10.38 -10.97
C ARG A 191 10.09 -11.10 -9.83
N HIS A 192 11.40 -11.33 -9.97
CA HIS A 192 12.21 -11.94 -8.91
C HIS A 192 12.25 -11.06 -7.65
N VAL A 193 12.49 -9.76 -7.79
CA VAL A 193 12.53 -8.84 -6.65
C VAL A 193 11.15 -8.71 -5.97
N VAL A 194 10.06 -8.65 -6.74
CA VAL A 194 8.68 -8.64 -6.21
C VAL A 194 8.40 -9.88 -5.36
N ASN A 195 8.85 -11.07 -5.79
CA ASN A 195 8.65 -12.30 -5.04
C ASN A 195 9.42 -12.35 -3.70
N LYS A 196 10.40 -11.45 -3.49
CA LYS A 196 11.14 -11.33 -2.22
C LYS A 196 10.49 -10.33 -1.25
N LEU A 197 9.49 -9.57 -1.67
CA LEU A 197 8.78 -8.66 -0.78
C LEU A 197 8.11 -9.42 0.36
N PRO A 198 8.00 -8.82 1.56
CA PRO A 198 7.13 -9.34 2.61
C PRO A 198 5.70 -9.57 2.06
N PRO A 199 4.98 -10.61 2.52
CA PRO A 199 3.69 -10.98 1.96
C PRO A 199 2.67 -9.83 1.88
N ALA A 200 2.51 -9.05 2.96
CA ALA A 200 1.62 -7.88 2.97
C ALA A 200 2.02 -6.84 1.92
N ASN A 201 3.31 -6.58 1.75
CA ASN A 201 3.84 -5.62 0.77
C ASN A 201 3.60 -6.10 -0.66
N ARG A 202 3.87 -7.39 -0.91
CA ARG A 202 3.67 -8.00 -2.22
C ARG A 202 2.21 -8.01 -2.64
N ASP A 203 1.32 -8.48 -1.76
CA ASP A 203 -0.11 -8.59 -2.06
C ASP A 203 -0.73 -7.19 -2.24
N THR A 204 -0.34 -6.22 -1.40
CA THR A 204 -0.78 -4.81 -1.55
C THR A 204 -0.23 -4.19 -2.83
N LEU A 205 1.03 -4.43 -3.18
CA LEU A 205 1.60 -3.96 -4.44
C LEU A 205 0.85 -4.54 -5.63
N ALA A 206 0.57 -5.85 -5.63
CA ALA A 206 -0.19 -6.51 -6.68
C ALA A 206 -1.59 -5.92 -6.86
N PHE A 207 -2.30 -5.71 -5.75
CA PHE A 207 -3.61 -5.07 -5.74
C PHE A 207 -3.58 -3.67 -6.34
N LEU A 208 -2.58 -2.86 -5.96
CA LEU A 208 -2.39 -1.51 -6.51
C LEU A 208 -2.02 -1.53 -8.00
N MET A 209 -1.15 -2.43 -8.45
CA MET A 209 -0.75 -2.51 -9.86
C MET A 209 -1.95 -2.85 -10.76
N LEU A 210 -2.81 -3.78 -10.33
CA LEU A 210 -4.05 -4.11 -11.04
C LEU A 210 -5.03 -2.92 -11.09
N HIS A 211 -5.17 -2.20 -9.98
CA HIS A 211 -5.98 -0.98 -9.94
C HIS A 211 -5.45 0.11 -10.89
N LEU A 212 -4.15 0.43 -10.81
CA LEU A 212 -3.54 1.48 -11.62
C LEU A 212 -3.55 1.14 -13.12
N LEU A 213 -3.48 -0.14 -13.47
CA LEU A 213 -3.70 -0.61 -14.84
C LEU A 213 -5.13 -0.40 -15.33
N ARG A 214 -6.14 -0.48 -14.46
CA ARG A 214 -7.52 -0.13 -14.82
C ARG A 214 -7.68 1.37 -15.04
N VAL A 215 -7.07 2.19 -14.17
CA VAL A 215 -7.05 3.65 -14.33
C VAL A 215 -6.36 4.07 -15.63
N SER A 216 -5.24 3.44 -15.99
CA SER A 216 -4.52 3.79 -17.22
C SER A 216 -5.24 3.38 -18.51
N ARG A 217 -6.15 2.40 -18.42
CA ARG A 217 -6.99 1.95 -19.54
C ARG A 217 -8.28 2.74 -19.68
N SER A 218 -8.66 3.52 -18.67
CA SER A 218 -9.80 4.44 -18.79
C SER A 218 -9.41 5.63 -19.68
N PRO A 219 -10.08 5.84 -20.82
CA PRO A 219 -9.82 6.99 -21.68
C PRO A 219 -10.23 8.32 -21.03
N GLU A 220 -11.25 8.32 -20.17
CA GLU A 220 -11.76 9.51 -19.48
C GLU A 220 -10.75 10.04 -18.45
N CYS A 221 -10.03 9.14 -17.76
CA CYS A 221 -9.07 9.51 -16.72
C CYS A 221 -7.91 10.37 -17.25
N LYS A 222 -7.51 10.20 -18.52
CA LYS A 222 -6.31 10.83 -19.13
C LYS A 222 -5.01 10.60 -18.34
N MET A 223 -4.91 9.47 -17.64
CA MET A 223 -3.77 9.12 -16.77
C MET A 223 -3.07 7.85 -17.25
N ASP A 224 -2.19 7.99 -18.24
CA ASP A 224 -1.38 6.87 -18.74
C ASP A 224 -0.38 6.30 -17.70
N ILE A 225 0.28 5.20 -18.06
CA ILE A 225 1.28 4.53 -17.21
C ILE A 225 2.37 5.51 -16.76
N LEU A 226 2.86 6.39 -17.64
CA LEU A 226 3.95 7.32 -17.32
C LEU A 226 3.51 8.39 -16.31
N ASN A 227 2.30 8.92 -16.46
CA ASN A 227 1.72 9.90 -15.56
C ASN A 227 1.46 9.29 -14.18
N LEU A 228 0.88 8.09 -14.12
CA LEU A 228 0.70 7.35 -12.86
C LEU A 228 2.05 7.03 -12.21
N SER A 229 3.05 6.65 -12.99
CA SER A 229 4.39 6.33 -12.49
C SER A 229 5.09 7.51 -11.84
N ARG A 230 4.94 8.72 -12.40
CA ARG A 230 5.46 9.96 -11.78
C ARG A 230 4.78 10.27 -10.45
N VAL A 231 3.47 10.01 -10.35
CA VAL A 231 2.70 10.25 -9.13
C VAL A 231 3.04 9.22 -8.04
N PHE A 232 3.15 7.94 -8.41
CA PHE A 232 3.32 6.85 -7.46
C PHE A 232 4.77 6.48 -7.18
N GLY A 233 5.74 6.91 -7.99
CA GLY A 233 7.18 6.67 -7.76
C GLY A 233 7.61 7.03 -6.33
N PRO A 234 7.47 8.29 -5.90
CA PRO A 234 7.82 8.71 -4.55
C PRO A 234 6.98 8.03 -3.46
N THR A 235 5.75 7.63 -3.77
CA THR A 235 4.80 7.07 -2.80
C THR A 235 5.05 5.57 -2.53
N LEU A 236 5.38 4.79 -3.57
CA LEU A 236 5.53 3.33 -3.47
C LEU A 236 6.99 2.91 -3.30
N VAL A 237 7.91 3.57 -4.03
CA VAL A 237 9.33 3.24 -4.04
C VAL A 237 10.04 4.00 -2.93
N GLY A 238 9.78 5.32 -2.84
CA GLY A 238 10.45 6.18 -1.87
C GLY A 238 11.98 6.12 -2.00
N HIS A 239 12.66 6.25 -0.86
CA HIS A 239 14.13 6.24 -0.79
C HIS A 239 14.61 5.01 -0.01
N GLY A 240 15.91 4.69 -0.14
CA GLY A 240 16.54 3.56 0.55
C GLY A 240 16.71 3.76 2.07
N SER A 241 16.33 4.91 2.62
CA SER A 241 16.35 5.19 4.05
C SER A 241 15.25 6.19 4.45
N ALA A 242 14.97 6.26 5.75
CA ALA A 242 13.98 7.21 6.30
C ALA A 242 14.44 8.68 6.19
N ASN A 243 15.76 8.92 6.17
CA ASN A 243 16.36 10.25 6.11
C ASN A 243 17.39 10.29 4.95
N PRO A 244 16.93 10.35 3.69
CA PRO A 244 17.82 10.41 2.54
C PRO A 244 18.52 11.78 2.45
N THR A 245 19.74 11.80 1.92
CA THR A 245 20.45 13.06 1.65
C THR A 245 19.80 13.80 0.48
N PRO A 246 19.94 15.14 0.36
CA PRO A 246 19.42 15.88 -0.79
C PRO A 246 19.90 15.33 -2.13
N LEU A 247 21.15 14.86 -2.20
CA LEU A 247 21.72 14.22 -3.39
C LEU A 247 20.99 12.91 -3.72
N ALA A 248 20.80 12.02 -2.74
CA ALA A 248 20.08 10.77 -2.93
C ALA A 248 18.62 11.02 -3.36
N ILE A 249 17.97 12.05 -2.82
CA ILE A 249 16.63 12.45 -3.26
C ILE A 249 16.62 12.83 -4.74
N MET A 250 17.57 13.67 -5.15
CA MET A 250 17.69 14.15 -6.53
C MET A 250 17.97 13.00 -7.51
N GLU A 251 18.85 12.07 -7.14
CA GLU A 251 19.21 10.91 -7.97
C GLU A 251 18.10 9.86 -8.05
N ASP A 252 17.43 9.57 -6.93
CA ASP A 252 16.40 8.52 -6.86
C ASP A 252 15.10 8.91 -7.54
N THR A 253 14.68 10.17 -7.44
CA THR A 253 13.35 10.64 -7.92
C THR A 253 13.01 10.20 -9.36
N PRO A 254 13.85 10.43 -10.38
CA PRO A 254 13.56 9.97 -11.74
C PRO A 254 13.55 8.43 -11.84
N ARG A 255 14.37 7.74 -11.04
CA ARG A 255 14.50 6.28 -11.06
C ARG A 255 13.30 5.59 -10.41
N GLN A 256 12.72 6.18 -9.37
CA GLN A 256 11.49 5.71 -8.72
C GLN A 256 10.33 5.63 -9.73
N SER A 257 10.18 6.66 -10.57
CA SER A 257 9.15 6.68 -11.62
C SER A 257 9.37 5.55 -12.63
N LYS A 258 10.63 5.29 -13.02
CA LYS A 258 10.98 4.19 -13.93
C LYS A 258 10.63 2.82 -13.34
N VAL A 259 10.88 2.60 -12.05
CA VAL A 259 10.49 1.36 -11.35
C VAL A 259 8.98 1.14 -11.48
N VAL A 260 8.16 2.14 -11.15
CA VAL A 260 6.69 2.00 -11.22
C VAL A 260 6.22 1.75 -12.66
N ALA A 261 6.81 2.42 -13.65
CA ALA A 261 6.46 2.19 -15.05
C ALA A 261 6.74 0.75 -15.49
N ARG A 262 7.88 0.19 -15.07
CA ARG A 262 8.22 -1.21 -15.36
C ARG A 262 7.36 -2.20 -14.60
N LEU A 263 6.98 -1.90 -13.35
CA LEU A 263 6.02 -2.72 -12.60
C LEU A 263 4.64 -2.76 -13.29
N LEU A 264 4.15 -1.62 -13.76
CA LEU A 264 2.91 -1.51 -14.53
C LEU A 264 3.01 -2.18 -15.92
N SER A 265 4.22 -2.36 -16.44
CA SER A 265 4.43 -3.08 -17.72
C SER A 265 4.44 -4.60 -17.56
N LEU A 266 4.46 -5.13 -16.32
CA LEU A 266 4.35 -6.57 -16.09
C LEU A 266 2.95 -7.09 -16.44
N PRO A 267 2.83 -8.34 -16.94
CA PRO A 267 1.54 -8.91 -17.29
C PRO A 267 0.55 -8.91 -16.11
N PRO A 268 -0.74 -8.56 -16.31
CA PRO A 268 -1.73 -8.57 -15.23
C PRO A 268 -1.87 -9.93 -14.53
N ASP A 269 -1.65 -11.04 -15.25
CA ASP A 269 -1.73 -12.40 -14.68
C ASP A 269 -0.66 -12.66 -13.61
N PHE A 270 0.51 -12.05 -13.75
CA PHE A 270 1.54 -12.10 -12.71
C PHE A 270 1.01 -11.53 -11.39
N TRP A 271 0.29 -10.41 -11.45
CA TRP A 271 -0.27 -9.77 -10.26
C TRP A 271 -1.48 -10.51 -9.69
N ARG A 272 -2.36 -11.05 -10.56
CA ARG A 272 -3.52 -11.83 -10.14
C ARG A 272 -3.15 -13.06 -9.30
N GLY A 273 -1.98 -13.66 -9.57
CA GLY A 273 -1.45 -14.78 -8.80
C GLY A 273 -1.26 -14.49 -7.30
N PHE A 274 -1.20 -13.22 -6.88
CA PHE A 274 -1.00 -12.85 -5.47
C PHE A 274 -2.29 -12.42 -4.74
N VAL A 275 -3.27 -11.89 -5.47
CA VAL A 275 -4.50 -11.34 -4.85
C VAL A 275 -5.68 -12.30 -4.88
N GLY A 276 -5.58 -13.40 -5.64
CA GLY A 276 -6.67 -14.36 -5.82
C GLY A 276 -7.81 -13.77 -6.65
N THR A 277 -8.31 -14.54 -7.62
CA THR A 277 -9.54 -14.19 -8.33
C THR A 277 -10.71 -14.32 -7.35
N GLU A 278 -11.43 -13.24 -7.08
CA GLU A 278 -12.80 -13.33 -6.58
C GLU A 278 -13.68 -14.01 -7.65
N GLN A 279 -13.61 -15.34 -7.79
CA GLN A 279 -14.57 -16.14 -8.57
C GLN A 279 -14.43 -17.67 -8.44
N GLU A 280 -14.15 -18.24 -7.26
CA GLU A 280 -14.36 -19.70 -7.05
C GLU A 280 -14.92 -20.10 -5.66
N ASN A 281 -15.59 -19.19 -4.94
CA ASN A 281 -16.29 -19.55 -3.68
C ASN A 281 -17.76 -19.08 -3.61
N LEU A 282 -18.41 -18.90 -4.75
CA LEU A 282 -19.87 -18.87 -4.83
C LEU A 282 -20.33 -20.22 -5.38
N VAL A 283 -20.56 -21.19 -4.49
CA VAL A 283 -21.45 -22.31 -4.80
C VAL A 283 -22.87 -21.75 -4.72
N PRO A 284 -23.68 -21.80 -5.80
CA PRO A 284 -25.10 -21.50 -5.69
C PRO A 284 -25.76 -22.53 -4.77
N MET A 285 -26.66 -22.08 -3.89
CA MET A 285 -27.60 -22.97 -3.19
C MET A 285 -28.37 -23.85 -4.18
#